data_AF-A0A2W1T4Q7-F1
#
_entry.id   AF-A0A2W1T4Q7-F1
#
_cell.length_a   1.000
_cell.length_b   1.000
_cell.length_c   1.000
_cell.angle_alpha   90.00
_cell.angle_beta   90.00
_cell.angle_gamma   90.00
#
_symmetry.space_group_name_H-M   'P 1'
#
loop_
_entity.id
_entity.type
_entity.pdbx_description
1 polymer ?
#
loop_
_entity_poly.entity_id
_entity_poly.type
_entity_poly.pdbx_seq_one_letter_code
_entity_poly.pdbx_strand_id
1 'polypeptide(L)'
;MVREYVDHTGAVAVYAEDDEGRVLVIQQYRHPVQLRDWELPAGLLDQEGEDHLTAAKRELAEEADIQADEWQHLVRYNTSSGGSNEFIEVYRATGVRATESAFEREAEEADIVVRWVPRAELLEGILAGRLHNSALIVATLAVEAVERRSQG
;
A
#
# COMPACT_ATOMS: atom_id res chain seq x y z
N MET A 1 -2.16 28.76 -22.49
CA MET A 1 -2.68 27.40 -22.26
C MET A 1 -2.80 27.20 -20.78
N VAL A 2 -4.00 26.93 -20.27
CA VAL A 2 -4.20 26.49 -18.88
C VAL A 2 -4.03 24.99 -18.88
N ARG A 3 -3.26 24.45 -17.93
CA ARG A 3 -3.07 23.01 -17.76
C ARG A 3 -4.03 22.55 -16.67
N GLU A 4 -4.93 21.65 -17.02
CA GLU A 4 -5.86 21.03 -16.07
C GLU A 4 -5.20 19.79 -15.45
N TYR A 5 -5.47 19.57 -14.17
CA TYR A 5 -5.02 18.39 -13.42
C TYR A 5 -5.99 18.12 -12.27
N VAL A 6 -5.99 16.89 -11.76
CA VAL A 6 -6.69 16.49 -10.54
C VAL A 6 -5.83 16.89 -9.35
N ASP A 7 -6.34 17.82 -8.54
CA ASP A 7 -5.75 18.17 -7.24
C ASP A 7 -6.07 17.07 -6.22
N HIS A 8 -5.02 16.58 -5.56
CA HIS A 8 -5.05 15.40 -4.71
C HIS A 8 -4.18 15.63 -3.48
N THR A 9 -4.62 15.10 -2.33
CA THR A 9 -3.93 15.21 -1.03
C THR A 9 -2.61 14.45 -0.99
N GLY A 10 -2.44 13.49 -1.90
CA GLY A 10 -1.44 12.44 -1.78
C GLY A 10 -1.91 11.33 -0.85
N ALA A 11 -1.15 10.25 -0.80
CA ALA A 11 -1.49 9.06 -0.04
C ALA A 11 -0.24 8.36 0.50
N VAL A 12 -0.47 7.46 1.44
CA VAL A 12 0.52 6.53 1.98
C VAL A 12 0.10 5.11 1.68
N ALA A 13 1.07 4.21 1.54
CA ALA A 13 0.80 2.77 1.39
C ALA A 13 1.79 1.96 2.23
N VAL A 14 1.36 0.79 2.68
CA VAL A 14 2.15 -0.05 3.60
C VAL A 14 2.44 -1.41 2.99
N TYR A 15 3.72 -1.64 2.71
CA TYR A 15 4.23 -2.97 2.42
C TYR A 15 4.55 -3.67 3.75
N ALA A 16 3.54 -4.30 4.35
CA ALA A 16 3.72 -5.08 5.57
C ALA A 16 4.16 -6.51 5.23
N GLU A 17 5.32 -6.91 5.73
CA GLU A 17 5.93 -8.22 5.48
C GLU A 17 6.13 -8.97 6.80
N ASP A 18 5.74 -10.24 6.84
CA ASP A 18 5.93 -11.12 7.99
C ASP A 18 7.26 -11.88 7.94
N ASP A 19 7.57 -12.60 9.01
CA ASP A 19 8.81 -13.36 9.15
C ASP A 19 8.90 -14.56 8.18
N GLU A 20 7.80 -14.93 7.53
CA GLU A 20 7.74 -15.96 6.48
C GLU A 20 7.95 -15.36 5.08
N GLY A 21 8.16 -14.05 4.95
CA GLY A 21 8.31 -13.35 3.67
C GLY A 21 6.99 -13.25 2.89
N ARG A 22 5.85 -13.31 3.59
CA ARG A 22 4.53 -13.02 3.01
C ARG A 22 4.21 -11.56 3.21
N VAL A 23 3.50 -11.01 2.24
CA VAL A 23 3.07 -9.62 2.21
C VAL A 23 1.57 -9.56 2.47
N LEU A 24 1.18 -8.64 3.32
CA LEU A 24 -0.23 -8.32 3.55
C LEU A 24 -0.79 -7.56 2.34
N VAL A 25 -1.84 -8.10 1.74
CA VAL A 25 -2.60 -7.46 0.67
C VAL A 25 -4.08 -7.44 1.01
N ILE A 26 -4.76 -6.40 0.52
CA ILE A 26 -6.21 -6.22 0.65
C ILE A 26 -6.86 -6.27 -0.74
N GLN A 27 -8.13 -6.65 -0.79
CA GLN A 27 -8.92 -6.55 -2.01
C GLN A 27 -10.11 -5.64 -1.81
N GLN A 28 -10.22 -4.62 -2.66
CA GLN A 28 -11.29 -3.63 -2.67
C GLN A 28 -11.85 -3.46 -4.08
N TYR A 29 -13.12 -3.07 -4.19
CA TYR A 29 -13.71 -2.72 -5.48
C TYR A 29 -13.33 -1.28 -5.85
N ARG A 30 -12.62 -1.10 -6.96
CA ARG A 30 -12.28 0.22 -7.50
C ARG A 30 -13.21 0.60 -8.63
N HIS A 31 -14.15 1.51 -8.35
CA HIS A 31 -15.15 1.95 -9.31
C HIS A 31 -14.56 2.50 -10.63
N PRO A 32 -13.50 3.34 -10.64
CA PRO A 32 -12.96 3.90 -11.88
C PRO A 32 -12.48 2.87 -12.91
N VAL A 33 -12.02 1.71 -12.43
CA VAL A 33 -11.50 0.61 -13.26
C VAL A 33 -12.41 -0.63 -13.26
N GLN A 34 -13.52 -0.57 -12.52
CA GLN A 34 -14.57 -1.61 -12.43
C GLN A 34 -14.05 -3.02 -12.10
N LEU A 35 -13.04 -3.09 -11.23
CA LEU A 35 -12.41 -4.35 -10.84
C LEU A 35 -12.19 -4.41 -9.33
N ARG A 36 -12.16 -5.63 -8.79
CA ARG A 36 -11.69 -5.89 -7.43
C ARG A 36 -10.18 -6.06 -7.47
N ASP A 37 -9.45 -5.00 -7.12
CA ASP A 37 -7.99 -4.98 -7.24
C ASP A 37 -7.36 -5.51 -5.97
N TRP A 38 -6.21 -6.15 -6.10
CA TRP A 38 -5.37 -6.50 -4.96
C TRP A 38 -4.38 -5.36 -4.74
N GLU A 39 -4.37 -4.82 -3.52
CA GLU A 39 -3.67 -3.59 -3.17
C GLU A 39 -2.91 -3.78 -1.85
N LEU A 40 -2.02 -2.83 -1.56
CA LEU A 40 -1.48 -2.67 -0.22
C LEU A 40 -2.47 -1.89 0.64
N PRO A 41 -2.48 -2.06 1.98
CA PRO A 41 -3.13 -1.12 2.86
C PRO A 41 -2.65 0.30 2.57
N ALA A 42 -3.57 1.24 2.39
CA ALA A 42 -3.26 2.58 1.92
C ALA A 42 -4.40 3.55 2.21
N GLY A 43 -4.04 4.81 2.44
CA GLY A 43 -5.03 5.87 2.62
C GLY A 43 -4.50 7.26 2.37
N LEU A 44 -5.43 8.22 2.37
CA LEU A 44 -5.19 9.59 1.97
C LEU A 44 -4.49 10.39 3.07
N LEU A 45 -3.72 11.39 2.65
CA LEU A 45 -3.13 12.39 3.54
C LEU A 45 -4.07 13.59 3.74
N ASP A 46 -5.28 13.32 4.25
CA ASP A 46 -6.36 14.31 4.39
C ASP A 46 -6.53 14.87 5.81
N GLN A 47 -5.79 14.35 6.79
CA GLN A 47 -5.76 14.85 8.16
C GLN A 47 -4.71 15.97 8.33
N GLU A 48 -5.18 17.16 8.72
CA GLU A 48 -4.30 18.33 8.87
C GLU A 48 -3.24 18.12 9.97
N GLY A 49 -1.97 18.20 9.57
CA GLY A 49 -0.83 18.09 10.48
C GLY A 49 -0.42 16.66 10.85
N GLU A 50 -1.08 15.63 10.31
CA GLU A 50 -0.66 14.23 10.45
C GLU A 50 0.63 13.99 9.65
N ASP A 51 1.64 13.40 10.27
CA ASP A 51 2.84 12.98 9.54
C ASP A 51 2.58 11.69 8.76
N HIS A 52 3.26 11.52 7.62
CA HIS A 52 2.98 10.40 6.70
C HIS A 52 3.18 9.03 7.34
N LEU A 53 4.12 8.88 8.28
CA LEU A 53 4.34 7.60 8.95
C LEU A 53 3.21 7.30 9.93
N THR A 54 2.69 8.31 10.63
CA THR A 54 1.51 8.17 11.48
C THR A 54 0.28 7.79 10.66
N ALA A 55 0.04 8.44 9.52
CA ALA A 55 -1.01 8.04 8.59
C ALA A 55 -0.85 6.57 8.16
N ALA A 56 0.35 6.17 7.73
CA ALA A 56 0.62 4.79 7.29
C ALA A 56 0.35 3.76 8.40
N LYS A 57 0.71 4.06 9.65
CA LYS A 57 0.42 3.20 10.81
C LYS A 57 -1.07 3.08 11.09
N ARG A 58 -1.80 4.18 10.99
CA ARG A 58 -3.25 4.23 11.18
C ARG A 58 -3.96 3.38 10.12
N GLU A 59 -3.65 3.58 8.84
CA GLU A 59 -4.26 2.82 7.73
C GLU A 59 -4.01 1.32 7.86
N LEU A 60 -2.78 0.90 8.22
CA LEU A 60 -2.48 -0.52 8.44
C LEU A 60 -3.35 -1.13 9.56
N ALA A 61 -3.60 -0.36 10.62
CA ALA A 61 -4.41 -0.79 11.74
C ALA A 61 -5.91 -0.84 11.38
N GLU A 62 -6.42 0.19 10.71
CA GLU A 62 -7.84 0.33 10.37
C GLU A 62 -8.27 -0.67 9.28
N GLU A 63 -7.49 -0.81 8.20
CA GLU A 63 -7.89 -1.68 7.08
C GLU A 63 -7.66 -3.17 7.36
N ALA A 64 -6.62 -3.50 8.15
CA ALA A 64 -6.13 -4.88 8.27
C ALA A 64 -6.02 -5.42 9.70
N ASP A 65 -6.29 -4.61 10.73
CA ASP A 65 -6.10 -5.00 12.15
C ASP A 65 -4.64 -5.42 12.46
N ILE A 66 -3.67 -4.81 11.77
CA ILE A 66 -2.23 -5.10 11.92
C ILE A 66 -1.48 -3.87 12.45
N GLN A 67 -0.47 -4.12 13.28
CA GLN A 67 0.54 -3.16 13.70
C GLN A 67 1.93 -3.76 13.48
N ALA A 68 2.96 -2.91 13.45
CA ALA A 68 4.35 -3.33 13.20
C ALA A 68 5.35 -2.58 14.08
N ASP A 69 6.46 -3.23 14.39
CA ASP A 69 7.53 -2.68 15.24
C ASP A 69 8.51 -1.81 14.46
N GLU A 70 8.85 -2.23 13.24
CA GLU A 70 9.86 -1.57 12.42
C GLU A 70 9.23 -0.96 11.18
N TRP A 71 9.59 0.30 10.91
CA TRP A 71 9.06 1.07 9.80
C TRP A 71 10.20 1.74 9.05
N GLN A 72 10.24 1.55 7.75
CA GLN A 72 11.25 2.14 6.88
C GLN A 72 10.57 2.75 5.66
N HIS A 73 10.91 4.01 5.34
CA HIS A 73 10.49 4.57 4.07
C HIS A 73 11.12 3.76 2.93
N LEU A 74 10.27 3.21 2.05
CA LEU A 74 10.69 2.36 0.95
C LEU A 74 10.90 3.18 -0.33
N VAL A 75 9.86 3.88 -0.78
CA VAL A 75 9.86 4.62 -2.05
C VAL A 75 8.72 5.62 -2.08
N ARG A 76 8.92 6.72 -2.80
CA ARG A 76 7.87 7.69 -3.15
C ARG A 76 7.79 7.82 -4.67
N TYR A 77 6.59 7.86 -5.21
CA TYR A 77 6.38 8.06 -6.65
C TYR A 77 5.11 8.88 -6.92
N ASN A 78 5.07 9.53 -8.09
CA ASN A 78 3.87 10.21 -8.58
C ASN A 78 3.04 9.23 -9.42
N THR A 79 1.74 9.14 -9.17
CA THR A 79 0.87 8.16 -9.83
C THR A 79 0.62 8.51 -11.29
N SER A 80 0.42 9.80 -11.59
CA SER A 80 0.12 10.28 -12.94
C SER A 80 0.59 11.73 -13.16
N SER A 81 1.91 11.92 -13.28
CA SER A 81 2.55 13.26 -13.41
C SER A 81 2.01 14.15 -14.54
N GLY A 82 1.30 13.56 -15.51
CA GLY A 82 0.67 14.29 -16.60
C GLY A 82 -0.67 14.96 -16.22
N GLY A 83 -1.40 14.38 -15.26
CA GLY A 83 -2.81 14.68 -14.99
C GLY A 83 -3.23 14.76 -13.51
N SER A 84 -2.34 14.44 -12.56
CA SER A 84 -2.59 14.63 -11.12
C SER A 84 -1.29 15.03 -10.39
N ASN A 85 -1.42 15.76 -9.28
CA ASN A 85 -0.34 16.01 -8.33
C ASN A 85 -0.24 14.92 -7.24
N GLU A 86 -1.05 13.85 -7.33
CA GLU A 86 -0.99 12.72 -6.42
C GLU A 86 0.40 12.06 -6.41
N PHE A 87 0.90 11.87 -5.20
CA PHE A 87 2.03 11.00 -4.89
C PHE A 87 1.59 9.93 -3.91
N ILE A 88 2.28 8.79 -3.94
CA ILE A 88 2.16 7.75 -2.94
C ILE A 88 3.52 7.59 -2.25
N GLU A 89 3.52 7.68 -0.93
CA GLU A 89 4.67 7.39 -0.08
C GLU A 89 4.52 6.01 0.56
N VAL A 90 5.44 5.11 0.20
CA VAL A 90 5.36 3.69 0.61
C VAL A 90 6.32 3.43 1.76
N TYR A 91 5.81 2.80 2.81
CA TYR A 91 6.60 2.32 3.94
C TYR A 91 6.67 0.78 3.94
N ARG A 92 7.86 0.23 4.21
CA ARG A 92 8.02 -1.19 4.58
C ARG A 92 7.83 -1.33 6.07
N ALA A 93 6.94 -2.23 6.48
CA ALA A 93 6.65 -2.53 7.87
C ALA A 93 7.01 -4.00 8.18
N THR A 94 7.80 -4.23 9.22
CA THR A 94 8.26 -5.57 9.66
C THR A 94 8.07 -5.73 11.18
N GLY A 95 8.12 -6.97 11.67
CA GLY A 95 7.71 -7.27 13.05
C GLY A 95 6.19 -7.09 13.23
N VAL A 96 5.43 -7.57 12.24
CA VAL A 96 3.97 -7.42 12.16
C VAL A 96 3.26 -8.31 13.19
N ARG A 97 2.19 -7.79 13.78
CA ARG A 97 1.29 -8.52 14.70
C ARG A 97 -0.11 -7.94 14.64
N ALA A 98 -1.08 -8.70 15.16
CA ALA A 98 -2.44 -8.19 15.31
C ALA A 98 -2.51 -7.00 16.29
N THR A 99 -3.46 -6.10 16.05
CA THR A 99 -3.89 -5.08 17.02
C THR A 99 -4.60 -5.74 18.21
N GLU A 100 -4.78 -4.99 19.30
CA GLU A 100 -5.48 -5.50 20.50
C GLU A 100 -6.99 -5.68 20.27
N SER A 101 -7.56 -4.90 19.37
CA SER A 101 -8.96 -4.94 18.97
C SER A 101 -9.09 -4.72 17.48
N ALA A 102 -10.14 -5.31 16.89
CA ALA A 102 -10.50 -5.05 15.51
C ALA A 102 -11.10 -3.64 15.37
N PHE A 103 -10.77 -2.96 14.28
CA PHE A 103 -11.38 -1.68 13.90
C PHE A 103 -12.70 -1.93 13.16
N GLU A 104 -13.67 -1.04 13.39
CA GLU A 104 -14.91 -1.05 12.62
C GLU A 104 -14.62 -0.50 11.23
N ARG A 105 -14.82 -1.33 10.19
CA ARG A 105 -14.66 -0.94 8.78
C ARG A 105 -15.96 -0.32 8.30
N GLU A 106 -15.89 0.89 7.78
CA GLU A 106 -17.07 1.62 7.28
C GLU A 106 -17.08 1.69 5.74
N ALA A 107 -18.27 1.85 5.15
CA ALA A 107 -18.46 2.15 3.73
C ALA A 107 -17.66 1.24 2.76
N GLU A 108 -16.70 1.79 2.00
CA GLU A 108 -15.93 1.07 0.97
C GLU A 108 -15.04 -0.03 1.56
N GLU A 109 -14.78 0.01 2.86
CA GLU A 109 -13.89 -0.91 3.57
C GLU A 109 -14.63 -2.14 4.13
N ALA A 110 -15.96 -2.11 4.20
CA ALA A 110 -16.77 -3.18 4.80
C ALA A 110 -16.61 -4.54 4.08
N ASP A 111 -16.23 -4.52 2.81
CA ASP A 111 -16.03 -5.70 1.97
C ASP A 111 -14.55 -6.05 1.74
N ILE A 112 -13.62 -5.46 2.50
CA ILE A 112 -12.18 -5.75 2.38
C ILE A 112 -11.92 -7.24 2.64
N VAL A 113 -11.21 -7.86 1.69
CA VAL A 113 -10.61 -9.19 1.90
C VAL A 113 -9.12 -9.03 2.18
N VAL A 114 -8.67 -9.49 3.34
CA VAL A 114 -7.25 -9.47 3.73
C VAL A 114 -6.59 -10.81 3.43
N ARG A 115 -5.37 -10.81 2.88
CA ARG A 115 -4.55 -12.01 2.67
C ARG A 115 -3.07 -11.77 2.91
N TRP A 116 -2.39 -12.81 3.39
CA TRP A 116 -0.94 -12.91 3.39
C TRP A 116 -0.50 -13.71 2.16
N VAL A 117 0.27 -13.10 1.28
CA VAL A 117 0.68 -13.70 0.00
C VAL A 117 2.21 -13.74 -0.10
N PRO A 118 2.84 -14.88 -0.44
CA PRO A 118 4.27 -14.93 -0.65
C PRO A 118 4.73 -13.88 -1.67
N ARG A 119 5.82 -13.15 -1.36
CA ARG A 119 6.37 -12.13 -2.27
C ARG A 119 6.62 -12.65 -3.69
N ALA A 120 7.05 -13.91 -3.81
CA ALA A 120 7.28 -14.56 -5.10
C ALA A 120 6.00 -14.68 -5.95
N GLU A 121 4.85 -14.94 -5.33
CA GLU A 121 3.56 -15.02 -6.02
C GLU A 121 3.10 -13.63 -6.48
N LEU A 122 3.34 -12.59 -5.67
CA LEU A 122 3.08 -11.21 -6.08
C LEU A 122 3.93 -10.82 -7.29
N LEU A 123 5.24 -11.12 -7.28
CA LEU A 123 6.11 -10.88 -8.42
C LEU A 123 5.62 -11.59 -9.69
N GLU A 124 5.21 -12.86 -9.57
CA GLU A 124 4.64 -13.60 -10.69
C GLU A 124 3.35 -12.95 -11.20
N GLY A 125 2.43 -12.59 -10.30
CA GLY A 125 1.16 -11.95 -10.64
C GLY A 125 1.33 -10.59 -11.31
N ILE A 126 2.30 -9.79 -10.84
CA ILE A 126 2.68 -8.50 -11.43
C ILE A 126 3.20 -8.70 -12.86
N LEU A 127 4.19 -9.58 -13.03
CA LEU A 127 4.83 -9.80 -14.34
C LEU A 127 3.88 -10.48 -15.35
N ALA A 128 2.92 -11.25 -14.87
CA ALA A 128 1.88 -11.87 -15.69
C ALA A 128 0.72 -10.91 -16.02
N GLY A 129 0.70 -9.68 -15.50
CA GLY A 129 -0.38 -8.71 -15.73
C GLY A 129 -1.69 -9.10 -15.06
N ARG A 130 -1.63 -9.79 -13.91
CA ARG A 130 -2.81 -10.12 -13.08
C ARG A 130 -3.01 -9.16 -11.91
N LEU A 131 -1.95 -8.45 -11.52
CA LEU A 131 -1.94 -7.44 -10.46
C LEU A 131 -1.64 -6.08 -11.09
N HIS A 132 -2.48 -5.09 -10.82
CA HIS A 132 -2.48 -3.81 -11.55
C HIS A 132 -2.25 -2.59 -10.66
N ASN A 133 -2.51 -2.71 -9.36
CA ASN A 133 -2.36 -1.61 -8.41
C ASN A 133 -0.91 -1.11 -8.39
N SER A 134 -0.75 0.20 -8.62
CA SER A 134 0.57 0.81 -8.78
C SER A 134 1.43 0.72 -7.51
N ALA A 135 0.83 0.87 -6.32
CA ALA A 135 1.57 0.84 -5.07
C ALA A 135 2.09 -0.57 -4.78
N LEU A 136 1.23 -1.58 -4.97
CA LEU A 136 1.62 -2.99 -4.87
C LEU A 136 2.77 -3.33 -5.83
N ILE A 137 2.67 -2.92 -7.09
CA ILE A 137 3.70 -3.16 -8.11
C ILE A 137 5.02 -2.49 -7.70
N VAL A 138 4.97 -1.19 -7.43
CA VAL A 138 6.17 -0.39 -7.14
C VAL A 138 6.85 -0.88 -5.86
N ALA A 139 6.09 -1.12 -4.80
CA ALA A 139 6.63 -1.59 -3.53
C ALA A 139 7.29 -2.97 -3.65
N THR A 140 6.61 -3.93 -4.29
CA THR A 140 7.13 -5.29 -4.45
C THR A 140 8.44 -5.29 -5.25
N LEU A 141 8.49 -4.52 -6.34
CA LEU A 141 9.71 -4.38 -7.15
C LEU A 141 10.81 -3.60 -6.43
N ALA A 142 10.46 -2.61 -5.60
CA ALA A 142 11.43 -1.86 -4.80
C ALA A 142 12.07 -2.75 -3.72
N VAL A 143 11.29 -3.55 -3.00
CA VAL A 143 11.82 -4.53 -2.04
C VAL A 143 12.74 -5.52 -2.74
N GLU A 144 12.32 -6.09 -3.87
CA GLU A 144 13.16 -7.01 -4.66
C GLU A 144 14.50 -6.36 -5.07
N ALA A 145 14.48 -5.08 -5.46
CA ALA A 145 15.71 -4.35 -5.81
C ALA A 145 16.61 -4.09 -4.60
N VAL A 146 16.05 -3.79 -3.42
CA VAL A 146 16.79 -3.60 -2.17
C VAL A 146 17.44 -4.92 -1.74
N GLU A 147 16.70 -6.01 -1.71
CA GLU A 147 17.19 -7.32 -1.28
C GLU A 147 18.34 -7.82 -2.19
N ARG A 148 18.25 -7.61 -3.50
CA ARG A 148 19.33 -7.94 -4.45
C ARG A 148 20.62 -7.16 -4.19
N ARG A 149 20.51 -5.91 -3.75
CA ARG A 149 21.69 -5.07 -3.41
C ARG A 149 22.33 -5.49 -2.10
N SER A 150 21.54 -5.98 -1.14
CA SER A 150 22.06 -6.47 0.14
C SER A 150 22.78 -7.83 0.04
N GLN A 151 22.54 -8.57 -1.05
CA GLN A 151 23.14 -9.89 -1.31
C GLN A 151 24.40 -9.83 -2.20
N GLY A 152 24.77 -8.66 -2.73
CA GLY A 152 25.93 -8.46 -3.61
C GLY A 152 26.99 -7.61 -2.96
#